data_AF-A0A699ZXJ1-F1
#
_entry.id   AF-A0A699ZXJ1-F1
#
_cell.length_a   1.000
_cell.length_b   1.000
_cell.length_c   1.000
_cell.angle_alpha   90.00
_cell.angle_beta   90.00
_cell.angle_gamma   90.00
#
_symmetry.space_group_name_H-M   'P 1'
#
loop_
_entity.id
_entity.type
_entity.pdbx_description
1 polymer ?
#
loop_
_entity_poly.entity_id
_entity_poly.type
_entity_poly.pdbx_seq_one_letter_code
_entity_poly.pdbx_strand_id
1 'polypeptide(L)'
;MEEGARPRVQFNVQQTGQVQGHSSPARESSFNNRSADASLSIVFSANWVRLVTPIGEGAFSRVFEGVYRNPETLDESVVAVKILKKNMLKRRSDCLRFIKEAKIMTKITNP
;
A
#
# COMPACT_ATOMS: atom_id res chain seq x y z
N MET A 1 19.00 10.64 -34.44
CA MET A 1 18.68 11.00 -33.04
C MET A 1 17.80 9.87 -32.52
N GLU A 2 18.39 8.94 -31.78
CA GLU A 2 17.67 7.77 -31.23
C GLU A 2 16.98 8.14 -29.92
N GLU A 3 15.67 7.91 -29.87
CA GLU A 3 14.85 8.11 -28.68
C GLU A 3 14.88 6.86 -27.80
N GLY A 4 15.40 7.00 -26.58
CA GLY A 4 15.61 5.90 -25.64
C GLY A 4 14.31 5.28 -25.14
N ALA A 5 14.06 4.05 -25.55
CA ALA A 5 13.01 3.19 -25.02
C ALA A 5 13.20 2.98 -23.50
N ARG A 6 12.22 3.39 -22.70
CA ARG A 6 12.20 3.12 -21.25
C ARG A 6 11.89 1.63 -21.01
N PRO A 7 12.55 0.96 -20.04
CA PRO A 7 12.29 -0.44 -19.78
C PRO A 7 10.91 -0.63 -19.13
N ARG A 8 10.04 -1.36 -19.81
CA ARG A 8 8.75 -1.83 -19.29
C ARG A 8 9.01 -3.14 -18.54
N VAL A 9 9.09 -3.07 -17.20
CA VAL A 9 9.30 -4.26 -16.37
C VAL A 9 7.97 -4.97 -16.14
N GLN A 10 7.75 -6.08 -16.85
CA GLN A 10 6.62 -6.99 -16.67
C GLN A 10 7.07 -8.16 -15.80
N PHE A 11 6.46 -8.33 -14.62
CA PHE A 11 6.75 -9.46 -13.75
C PHE A 11 5.80 -10.61 -14.08
N ASN A 12 6.34 -11.68 -14.68
CA ASN A 12 5.66 -12.96 -14.84
C ASN A 12 6.10 -13.87 -13.68
N VAL A 13 5.18 -14.29 -12.82
CA VAL A 13 5.45 -15.28 -11.77
C VAL A 13 4.91 -16.62 -12.24
N GLN A 14 5.79 -17.50 -12.71
CA GLN A 14 5.50 -18.95 -12.77
C GLN A 14 5.81 -19.54 -11.40
N GLN A 15 4.84 -20.19 -10.80
CA GLN A 15 4.98 -20.87 -9.52
C GLN A 15 5.17 -22.36 -9.79
N THR A 16 6.39 -22.86 -9.63
CA THR A 16 6.71 -24.30 -9.60
C THR A 16 7.15 -24.67 -8.18
N GLY A 17 6.55 -25.73 -7.63
CA GLY A 17 6.93 -26.30 -6.34
C GLY A 17 5.81 -27.11 -5.71
N GLN A 18 5.73 -28.40 -6.05
CA GLN A 18 5.01 -29.41 -5.27
C GLN A 18 5.84 -29.81 -4.04
N VAL A 19 5.21 -29.93 -2.87
CA VAL A 19 5.65 -30.82 -1.79
C VAL A 19 4.41 -31.36 -1.04
N GLN A 20 4.29 -32.70 -0.97
CA GLN A 20 3.29 -33.47 -0.23
C GLN A 20 3.54 -33.43 1.30
N GLY A 21 2.46 -33.40 2.10
CA GLY A 21 2.49 -33.63 3.55
C GLY A 21 1.12 -33.44 4.22
N HIS A 22 0.67 -34.41 5.02
CA HIS A 22 -0.73 -34.66 5.43
C HIS A 22 -1.30 -33.82 6.60
N SER A 23 -2.60 -33.51 6.47
CA SER A 23 -3.71 -33.45 7.48
C SER A 23 -3.67 -32.53 8.73
N SER A 24 -4.47 -31.45 8.67
CA SER A 24 -5.50 -31.04 9.67
C SER A 24 -6.34 -29.86 9.10
N PRO A 25 -7.69 -29.92 9.04
CA PRO A 25 -8.49 -28.83 8.47
C PRO A 25 -8.91 -27.85 9.57
N ALA A 26 -7.97 -27.08 10.10
CA ALA A 26 -8.27 -25.99 11.02
C ALA A 26 -8.26 -24.66 10.26
N ARG A 27 -9.43 -24.33 9.68
CA ARG A 27 -9.87 -23.01 9.20
C ARG A 27 -8.75 -21.98 8.95
N GLU A 28 -8.06 -22.14 7.83
CA GLU A 28 -7.52 -20.96 7.15
C GLU A 28 -8.74 -20.18 6.64
N SER A 29 -9.04 -19.05 7.27
CA SER A 29 -9.84 -18.00 6.63
C SER A 29 -9.03 -17.48 5.45
N SER A 30 -9.08 -18.27 4.37
CA SER A 30 -8.40 -18.03 3.12
C SER A 30 -9.01 -16.77 2.52
N PHE A 31 -8.28 -15.65 2.60
CA PHE A 31 -8.60 -14.43 1.86
C PHE A 31 -8.41 -14.60 0.34
N ASN A 32 -8.16 -15.83 -0.13
CA ASN A 32 -8.00 -16.20 -1.53
C ASN A 32 -9.32 -16.71 -2.11
N ASN A 33 -10.32 -15.85 -2.28
CA ASN A 33 -11.21 -16.00 -3.44
C ASN A 33 -12.05 -14.75 -3.73
N ARG A 34 -11.47 -13.72 -4.36
CA ARG A 34 -12.19 -12.80 -5.26
C ARG A 34 -11.25 -12.30 -6.35
N SER A 35 -11.08 -13.13 -7.37
CA SER A 35 -10.67 -12.69 -8.70
C SER A 35 -11.84 -11.94 -9.34
N ALA A 36 -12.08 -10.69 -8.95
CA ALA A 36 -12.92 -9.70 -9.63
C ALA A 36 -13.22 -8.56 -8.63
N ASP A 37 -12.26 -7.69 -8.36
CA ASP A 37 -12.57 -6.31 -8.03
C ASP A 37 -11.30 -5.49 -8.27
N ALA A 38 -11.43 -4.35 -8.92
CA ALA A 38 -10.30 -3.47 -9.18
C ALA A 38 -9.51 -3.30 -7.89
N SER A 39 -8.21 -3.59 -7.89
CA SER A 39 -7.39 -3.33 -6.72
C SER A 39 -7.57 -1.85 -6.39
N LEU A 40 -8.32 -1.52 -5.34
CA LEU A 40 -8.52 -0.17 -4.82
C LEU A 40 -7.15 0.36 -4.37
N SER A 41 -6.36 0.79 -5.34
CA SER A 41 -5.17 1.58 -5.14
C SER A 41 -5.65 3.02 -5.19
N ILE A 42 -5.97 3.56 -4.03
CA ILE A 42 -6.24 4.99 -3.90
C ILE A 42 -4.87 5.68 -3.96
N VAL A 43 -4.40 5.92 -5.18
CA VAL A 43 -3.19 6.69 -5.46
C VAL A 43 -3.66 8.10 -5.76
N PHE A 44 -3.30 9.04 -4.88
CA PHE A 44 -3.61 10.45 -5.05
C PHE A 44 -2.33 11.28 -5.03
N SER A 45 -2.41 12.49 -5.57
CA SER A 45 -1.28 13.42 -5.57
C SER A 45 -0.98 13.90 -4.15
N ALA A 46 0.28 13.82 -3.73
CA ALA A 46 0.69 14.32 -2.41
C ALA A 46 0.37 15.82 -2.22
N ASN A 47 0.27 16.59 -3.31
CA ASN A 47 -0.08 18.01 -3.28
C ASN A 47 -1.53 18.26 -2.81
N TRP A 48 -2.38 17.23 -2.77
CA TRP A 48 -3.74 17.32 -2.25
C TRP A 48 -3.82 17.18 -0.73
N VAL A 49 -2.67 16.98 -0.06
CA VAL A 49 -2.60 16.84 1.39
C VAL A 49 -1.61 17.84 1.97
N ARG A 50 -2.09 18.66 2.90
CA ARG A 50 -1.26 19.55 3.71
C ARG A 50 -0.98 18.89 5.05
N LEU A 51 0.29 18.70 5.40
CA LEU A 51 0.69 18.25 6.74
C LEU A 51 0.53 19.39 7.74
N VAL A 52 -0.02 19.09 8.92
CA VAL A 52 -0.28 20.08 9.98
C VAL A 52 0.65 19.81 11.16
N THR A 53 0.37 18.76 11.92
CA THR A 53 1.02 18.50 13.21
C THR A 53 1.57 17.08 13.24
N PRO A 54 2.81 16.84 13.71
CA PRO A 54 3.26 15.48 13.99
C PRO A 54 2.46 14.91 15.17
N ILE A 55 1.84 13.74 14.97
CA ILE A 55 1.01 13.09 15.99
C ILE A 55 1.58 11.74 16.45
N GLY A 56 2.59 11.21 15.77
CA GLY A 56 3.23 9.97 16.20
C GLY A 56 4.52 9.65 15.45
N GLU A 57 5.32 8.78 16.06
CA GLU A 57 6.54 8.25 15.46
C GLU A 57 6.61 6.74 15.66
N GLY A 58 6.91 6.02 14.58
CA GLY A 58 7.20 4.60 14.61
C GLY A 58 8.65 4.31 14.25
N ALA A 59 9.05 3.05 14.38
CA ALA A 59 10.39 2.58 14.02
C ALA A 59 10.77 2.97 12.58
N PHE A 60 9.81 2.98 11.65
CA PHE A 60 10.06 3.14 10.21
C PHE A 60 9.32 4.31 9.55
N SER A 61 8.43 4.99 10.29
CA SER A 61 7.56 6.03 9.78
C SER A 61 7.33 7.14 10.79
N ARG A 62 6.77 8.25 10.32
CA ARG A 62 6.16 9.29 11.16
C ARG A 62 4.71 9.45 10.76
N VAL A 63 3.86 9.81 11.71
CA VAL A 63 2.44 10.06 11.48
C VAL A 63 2.18 11.53 11.75
N PHE A 64 1.51 12.17 10.81
CA PHE A 64 1.09 13.56 10.91
C PHE A 64 -0.44 13.63 10.84
N GLU A 65 -1.02 14.56 11.57
CA GLU A 65 -2.31 15.12 11.20
C GLU A 65 -2.14 15.91 9.89
N GLY A 66 -3.07 15.74 8.98
CA GLY A 66 -3.09 16.44 7.70
C GLY A 66 -4.50 16.86 7.32
N VAL A 67 -4.59 17.77 6.36
CA VAL A 67 -5.84 18.15 5.70
C VAL A 67 -5.74 17.69 4.25
N TYR A 68 -6.61 16.74 3.89
CA TYR A 68 -6.84 16.36 2.50
C TYR A 68 -7.85 17.33 1.88
N ARG A 69 -7.57 17.82 0.68
CA ARG A 69 -8.51 18.61 -0.11
C ARG A 69 -8.85 17.86 -1.40
N ASN A 70 -10.12 17.56 -1.59
CA ASN A 70 -10.59 16.95 -2.82
C ASN A 70 -10.41 17.94 -3.99
N PRO A 71 -9.69 17.60 -5.07
CA PRO A 71 -9.48 18.52 -6.19
C PRO A 71 -10.76 18.81 -6.99
N GLU A 72 -11.76 17.94 -6.92
CA GLU A 72 -13.01 18.05 -7.68
C GLU A 72 -14.06 18.83 -6.90
N THR A 73 -14.29 18.45 -5.64
CA THR A 73 -15.34 19.07 -4.80
C THR A 73 -14.83 20.23 -3.96
N LEU A 74 -13.50 20.37 -3.82
CA LEU A 74 -12.83 21.30 -2.92
C LEU A 74 -13.09 21.05 -1.42
N ASP A 75 -13.78 19.97 -1.08
CA ASP A 75 -14.03 19.60 0.31
C ASP A 75 -12.74 19.26 1.03
N GLU A 76 -12.69 19.66 2.30
CA GLU A 76 -11.56 19.38 3.18
C GLU A 76 -11.91 18.29 4.19
N SER A 77 -10.96 17.42 4.47
CA SER A 77 -11.10 16.35 5.45
C SER A 77 -9.82 16.22 6.28
N VAL A 78 -9.99 16.11 7.60
CA VAL A 78 -8.87 15.83 8.52
C VAL A 78 -8.49 14.36 8.39
N VAL A 79 -7.21 14.09 8.19
CA VAL A 79 -6.67 12.75 7.95
C VAL A 79 -5.40 12.50 8.76
N ALA A 80 -5.10 11.22 9.02
CA ALA A 80 -3.80 10.80 9.52
C ALA A 80 -2.90 10.37 8.35
N VAL A 81 -1.72 10.98 8.23
CA VAL A 81 -0.77 10.76 7.14
C VAL A 81 0.47 10.05 7.67
N LYS A 82 0.62 8.77 7.31
CA LYS A 82 1.80 7.97 7.65
C LYS A 82 2.85 8.08 6.55
N ILE A 83 4.03 8.61 6.88
CA ILE A 83 5.13 8.85 5.94
C ILE A 83 6.32 7.93 6.28
N LEU A 84 6.82 7.20 5.29
CA LEU A 84 8.01 6.36 5.44
C LEU A 84 9.28 7.22 5.52
N LYS A 85 10.20 6.90 6.45
CA LYS A 85 11.49 7.61 6.56
C LYS A 85 12.37 7.31 5.34
N LYS A 86 13.11 8.30 4.80
CA LYS A 86 13.91 8.15 3.56
C LYS A 86 14.91 6.99 3.60
N ASN A 87 15.56 6.77 4.73
CA ASN A 87 16.51 5.67 4.92
C ASN A 87 15.86 4.27 4.83
N MET A 88 14.55 4.18 5.04
CA MET A 88 13.79 2.92 4.95
C MET A 88 13.48 2.51 3.51
N LEU A 89 13.62 3.42 2.54
CA LEU A 89 13.47 3.09 1.12
C LEU A 89 14.64 2.29 0.56
N LYS A 90 15.76 2.17 1.30
CA LYS A 90 16.95 1.43 0.86
C LYS A 90 16.74 -0.08 0.82
N ARG A 91 15.88 -0.63 1.67
CA ARG A 91 15.58 -2.06 1.73
C ARG A 91 14.23 -2.33 1.08
N ARG A 92 14.24 -3.08 -0.02
CA ARG A 92 13.04 -3.48 -0.76
C ARG A 92 11.97 -4.10 0.16
N SER A 93 12.37 -4.91 1.12
CA SER A 93 11.48 -5.57 2.07
C SER A 93 10.67 -4.60 2.94
N ASP A 94 11.27 -3.49 3.38
CA ASP A 94 10.59 -2.52 4.22
C ASP A 94 9.56 -1.69 3.43
N CYS A 95 9.92 -1.32 2.19
CA CYS A 95 8.97 -0.69 1.26
C CYS A 95 7.77 -1.60 0.94
N LEU A 96 8.04 -2.89 0.68
CA LEU A 96 6.96 -3.87 0.44
C LEU A 96 6.06 -4.07 1.66
N ARG A 97 6.63 -4.07 2.87
CA ARG A 97 5.85 -4.15 4.11
C ARG A 97 4.89 -2.97 4.24
N PHE A 98 5.35 -1.76 3.94
CA PHE A 98 4.51 -0.55 3.96
C PHE A 98 3.38 -0.60 2.92
N ILE A 99 3.69 -1.01 1.69
CA ILE A 99 2.68 -1.17 0.64
C ILE A 99 1.66 -2.26 1.00
N LYS A 100 2.11 -3.36 1.62
CA LYS A 100 1.23 -4.43 2.08
C LYS A 100 0.27 -3.94 3.15
N GLU A 101 0.74 -3.15 4.11
CA GLU A 101 -0.10 -2.52 5.14
C GLU A 101 -1.21 -1.67 4.51
N ALA A 102 -0.85 -0.75 3.59
CA ALA A 102 -1.83 0.09 2.90
C ALA A 102 -2.89 -0.74 2.15
N LYS A 103 -2.47 -1.80 1.45
CA LYS A 103 -3.38 -2.70 0.71
C LYS A 103 -4.33 -3.50 1.60
N ILE A 104 -3.94 -3.79 2.85
CA ILE A 104 -4.82 -4.48 3.80
C ILE A 104 -5.86 -3.49 4.31
N MET A 105 -5.44 -2.27 4.65
CA MET A 105 -6.33 -1.22 5.15
C MET A 105 -7.44 -0.86 4.16
N THR A 106 -7.17 -0.89 2.85
CA THR A 106 -8.21 -0.61 1.83
C THR A 106 -9.22 -1.74 1.65
N LYS A 107 -9.03 -2.90 2.28
CA LYS A 107 -9.89 -4.07 2.15
C LYS A 107 -10.70 -4.39 3.41
N ILE A 108 -10.35 -3.80 4.54
CA ILE A 108 -11.05 -4.03 5.81
C ILE A 108 -12.10 -2.95 5.97
N THR A 109 -13.36 -3.36 6.03
CA THR A 109 -14.50 -2.51 6.41
C THR A 109 -15.08 -3.07 7.70
N ASN A 110 -15.01 -2.31 8.78
CA ASN A 110 -15.64 -2.64 10.05
C ASN A 110 -16.21 -1.32 10.63
N PRO A 111 -17.52 -1.24 10.93
CA PRO A 111 -18.15 -0.01 11.43
C PRO A 111 -17.65 0.42 12.81
#